data_AF-A0A849EPW1-F1
#
_entry.id   AF-A0A849EPW1-F1
#
_cell.length_a   1.000
_cell.length_b   1.000
_cell.length_c   1.000
_cell.angle_alpha   90.00
_cell.angle_beta   90.00
_cell.angle_gamma   90.00
#
_symmetry.space_group_name_H-M   'P 1'
#
loop_
_entity.id
_entity.type
_entity.pdbx_description
1 polymer ?
#
loop_
_entity_poly.entity_id
_entity_poly.type
_entity_poly.pdbx_seq_one_letter_code
_entity_poly.pdbx_strand_id
1 'polypeptide(L)'
;SRLKVVDPAGPDLKEDVAKIQRLFWNSAMAEFQDAMAKHAELFAGVEVVVPDVFVGDLLAQLKREAADIEKAVAKAVTDQSFFNSGDKRRFLKVASSVKITQMMNKLTQEDESSSDSPQALVLLYFELLQKLKRRLEIKQQAIDSIKASYAAITADQLLEVMFQMVFNAMYLPEWPALAPRLYGTSSFLATDVTTYQATM
;
A
#
# COMPACT_ATOMS: atom_id res chain seq x y z
N SER A 1 2.68 48.16 11.75
CA SER A 1 2.11 46.96 12.40
C SER A 1 2.32 45.77 11.47
N ARG A 2 2.82 44.64 11.97
CA ARG A 2 2.88 43.41 11.17
C ARG A 2 1.49 42.80 11.16
N LEU A 3 0.86 42.73 9.99
CA LEU A 3 -0.36 41.96 9.79
C LEU A 3 -0.02 40.51 10.16
N LYS A 4 -0.52 40.04 11.31
CA LYS A 4 -0.65 38.61 11.56
C LYS A 4 -1.61 38.11 10.50
N VAL A 5 -1.13 37.26 9.60
CA VAL A 5 -2.00 36.39 8.81
C VAL A 5 -2.70 35.51 9.83
N VAL A 6 -3.87 35.95 10.29
CA VAL A 6 -4.80 35.11 11.03
C VAL A 6 -5.27 34.12 10.00
N ASP A 7 -4.89 32.86 10.20
CA ASP A 7 -5.42 31.76 9.40
C ASP A 7 -6.95 31.84 9.45
N PRO A 8 -7.64 32.10 8.32
CA PRO A 8 -9.08 32.28 8.31
C PRO A 8 -9.81 30.98 8.65
N ALA A 9 -9.12 29.83 8.63
CA ALA A 9 -9.60 28.57 9.14
C ALA A 9 -9.33 28.51 10.65
N GLY A 10 -10.39 28.65 11.46
CA GLY A 10 -10.36 28.21 12.85
C GLY A 10 -9.94 26.73 12.96
N PRO A 11 -9.49 26.26 14.13
CA PRO A 11 -9.06 24.87 14.33
C PRO A 11 -10.11 23.84 13.86
N ASP A 12 -11.40 24.15 14.00
CA ASP A 12 -12.52 23.31 13.59
C ASP A 12 -12.57 23.10 12.07
N LEU A 13 -12.35 24.16 11.26
CA LEU A 13 -12.36 24.06 9.80
C LEU A 13 -11.18 23.23 9.29
N LYS A 14 -10.03 23.29 9.96
CA LYS A 14 -8.87 22.46 9.60
C LYS A 14 -9.12 20.98 9.87
N GLU A 15 -9.76 20.67 10.99
CA GLU A 15 -10.13 19.30 11.33
C GLU A 15 -11.16 18.74 10.35
N ASP A 16 -12.15 19.54 9.98
CA ASP A 16 -13.18 19.13 9.01
C ASP A 16 -12.59 18.94 7.61
N VAL A 17 -11.70 19.83 7.16
CA VAL A 17 -10.97 19.64 5.90
C VAL A 17 -10.15 18.34 5.95
N ALA A 18 -9.42 18.07 7.03
CA ALA A 18 -8.65 16.84 7.16
C ALA A 18 -9.56 15.59 7.11
N LYS A 19 -10.73 15.62 7.75
CA LYS A 19 -11.72 14.52 7.70
C LYS A 19 -12.26 14.31 6.29
N ILE A 20 -12.70 15.37 5.61
CA ILE A 20 -13.24 15.30 4.25
C ILE A 20 -12.17 14.78 3.28
N GLN A 21 -10.96 15.32 3.37
CA GLN A 21 -9.84 14.90 2.53
C GLN A 21 -9.48 13.44 2.77
N ARG A 22 -9.49 12.99 4.03
CA ARG A 22 -9.28 11.57 4.36
C ARG A 22 -10.37 10.67 3.75
N LEU A 23 -11.65 11.07 3.81
CA LEU A 23 -12.74 10.31 3.19
C LEU A 23 -12.58 10.26 1.67
N PHE A 24 -12.32 11.40 1.03
CA PHE A 24 -12.09 11.50 -0.40
C PHE A 24 -10.94 10.59 -0.83
N TRP A 25 -9.77 10.69 -0.19
CA TRP A 25 -8.60 9.90 -0.57
C TRP A 25 -8.73 8.42 -0.24
N ASN A 26 -9.47 8.05 0.82
CA ASN A 26 -9.86 6.65 1.04
C ASN A 26 -10.69 6.14 -0.14
N SER A 27 -11.68 6.92 -0.61
CA SER A 27 -12.54 6.54 -1.74
C SER A 27 -11.78 6.51 -3.07
N ALA A 28 -10.95 7.51 -3.35
CA ALA A 28 -10.14 7.56 -4.56
C ALA A 28 -9.15 6.40 -4.62
N MET A 29 -8.50 6.08 -3.49
CA MET A 29 -7.66 4.89 -3.37
C MET A 29 -8.48 3.60 -3.49
N ALA A 30 -9.71 3.57 -2.94
CA ALA A 30 -10.69 2.47 -3.08
C ALA A 30 -10.88 2.12 -4.56
N GLU A 31 -11.43 3.09 -5.28
CA GLU A 31 -11.81 3.02 -6.67
C GLU A 31 -10.61 2.75 -7.59
N PHE A 32 -9.47 3.41 -7.35
CA PHE A 32 -8.27 3.20 -8.15
C PHE A 32 -7.83 1.74 -8.10
N GLN A 33 -7.68 1.14 -6.91
CA GLN A 33 -7.21 -0.25 -6.82
C GLN A 33 -8.24 -1.24 -7.38
N ASP A 34 -9.52 -0.99 -7.18
CA ASP A 34 -10.58 -1.87 -7.68
C ASP A 34 -10.63 -1.85 -9.22
N ALA A 35 -10.49 -0.66 -9.83
CA ALA A 35 -10.37 -0.51 -11.27
C ALA A 35 -9.09 -1.17 -11.82
N MET A 36 -7.96 -0.97 -11.14
CA MET A 36 -6.67 -1.59 -11.51
C MET A 36 -6.75 -3.12 -11.45
N ALA A 37 -7.39 -3.68 -10.42
CA ALA A 37 -7.58 -5.12 -10.28
C ALA A 37 -8.52 -5.68 -11.36
N LYS A 38 -9.64 -4.99 -11.63
CA LYS A 38 -10.63 -5.38 -12.65
C LYS A 38 -10.02 -5.42 -14.06
N HIS A 39 -9.04 -4.57 -14.34
CA HIS A 39 -8.42 -4.43 -15.65
C HIS A 39 -6.95 -4.88 -15.68
N ALA A 40 -6.51 -5.66 -14.68
CA ALA A 40 -5.12 -6.04 -14.50
C ALA A 40 -4.49 -6.71 -15.73
N GLU A 41 -5.20 -7.64 -16.36
CA GLU A 41 -4.70 -8.33 -17.56
C GLU A 41 -4.48 -7.37 -18.75
N LEU A 42 -5.41 -6.42 -18.92
CA LEU A 42 -5.32 -5.42 -19.98
C LEU A 42 -4.13 -4.49 -19.76
N PHE A 43 -3.94 -4.00 -18.53
CA PHE A 43 -2.86 -3.09 -18.22
C PHE A 43 -1.48 -3.76 -18.21
N ALA A 44 -1.40 -5.02 -17.77
CA ALA A 44 -0.16 -5.79 -17.80
C ALA A 44 0.32 -6.09 -19.24
N GLY A 45 -0.59 -6.13 -20.21
CA GLY A 45 -0.27 -6.36 -21.62
C GLY A 45 0.14 -5.12 -22.42
N VAL A 46 0.06 -3.93 -21.82
CA VAL A 46 0.39 -2.67 -22.50
C VAL A 46 1.71 -2.13 -21.97
N GLU A 47 2.72 -2.11 -22.84
CA GLU A 47 3.99 -1.45 -22.58
C GLU A 47 3.94 0.02 -23.00
N VAL A 48 4.42 0.89 -22.12
CA VAL A 48 4.49 2.34 -22.33
C VAL A 48 5.95 2.77 -22.29
N VAL A 49 6.41 3.36 -23.38
CA VAL A 49 7.72 3.99 -23.44
C VAL A 49 7.66 5.33 -22.71
N VAL A 50 8.47 5.47 -21.67
CA VAL A 50 8.54 6.72 -20.89
C VAL A 50 9.49 7.68 -21.59
N PRO A 51 9.08 8.92 -21.94
CA PRO A 51 10.00 9.91 -22.47
C PRO A 51 11.14 10.20 -21.48
N ASP A 52 12.37 10.30 -21.98
CA ASP A 52 13.59 10.49 -21.16
C ASP A 52 13.48 11.63 -20.14
N VAL A 53 12.72 12.69 -20.48
CA VAL A 53 12.51 13.86 -19.62
C VAL A 53 11.84 13.50 -18.29
N PHE A 54 11.00 12.45 -18.27
CA PHE A 54 10.23 12.01 -17.10
C PHE A 54 10.91 10.87 -16.33
N VAL A 55 11.91 10.21 -16.92
CA VAL A 55 12.61 9.07 -16.33
C VAL A 55 13.18 9.42 -14.96
N GLY A 56 13.78 10.61 -14.81
CA GLY A 56 14.37 11.06 -13.55
C GLY A 56 13.35 11.15 -12.41
N ASP A 57 12.23 11.83 -12.66
CA ASP A 57 11.16 12.03 -11.67
C ASP A 57 10.47 10.71 -11.31
N LEU A 58 10.19 9.88 -12.32
CA LEU A 58 9.55 8.58 -12.15
C LEU A 58 10.44 7.64 -11.33
N LEU A 59 11.74 7.59 -11.63
CA LEU A 59 12.71 6.77 -10.89
C LEU A 59 12.90 7.28 -9.45
N ALA A 60 12.90 8.59 -9.23
CA ALA A 60 12.96 9.17 -7.89
C ALA A 60 11.72 8.78 -7.07
N GLN A 61 10.53 8.83 -7.68
CA GLN A 61 9.28 8.46 -7.03
C GLN A 61 9.23 6.96 -6.71
N LEU A 62 9.54 6.08 -7.66
CA LEU A 62 9.58 4.63 -7.43
C LEU A 62 10.55 4.24 -6.32
N LYS A 63 11.72 4.89 -6.25
CA LYS A 63 12.69 4.67 -5.17
C LYS A 63 12.15 5.09 -3.80
N ARG A 64 11.42 6.21 -3.72
CA ARG A 64 10.75 6.62 -2.48
C ARG A 64 9.72 5.58 -2.04
N GLU A 65 8.87 5.14 -2.96
CA GLU A 65 7.87 4.11 -2.68
C GLU A 65 8.49 2.79 -2.23
N ALA A 66 9.54 2.33 -2.90
CA ALA A 66 10.26 1.11 -2.51
C ALA A 66 10.83 1.24 -1.09
N ALA A 67 11.46 2.38 -0.76
CA ALA A 67 12.01 2.62 0.58
C ALA A 67 10.92 2.67 1.67
N ASP A 68 9.74 3.21 1.37
CA ASP A 68 8.63 3.24 2.33
C ASP A 68 8.02 1.86 2.53
N ILE A 69 7.93 1.03 1.49
CA ILE A 69 7.53 -0.38 1.61
C ILE A 69 8.58 -1.17 2.41
N GLU A 70 9.87 -0.94 2.20
CA GLU A 70 10.95 -1.56 2.99
C GLU A 70 10.84 -1.21 4.48
N LYS A 71 10.55 0.04 4.83
CA LYS A 71 10.27 0.45 6.21
C LYS A 71 9.03 -0.26 6.76
N ALA A 72 7.96 -0.38 5.98
CA ALA A 72 6.75 -1.08 6.38
C ALA A 72 7.02 -2.58 6.64
N VAL A 73 7.80 -3.24 5.79
CA VAL A 73 8.27 -4.63 6.00
C VAL A 73 9.10 -4.73 7.28
N ALA A 74 10.07 -3.83 7.47
CA ALA A 74 10.93 -3.84 8.65
C ALA A 74 10.12 -3.66 9.94
N LYS A 75 9.13 -2.77 9.92
CA LYS A 75 8.20 -2.53 11.02
C LYS A 75 7.33 -3.75 11.29
N ALA A 76 6.67 -4.31 10.26
CA ALA A 76 5.83 -5.50 10.41
C ALA A 76 6.59 -6.68 11.03
N VAL A 77 7.84 -6.93 10.61
CA VAL A 77 8.67 -8.02 11.17
C VAL A 77 9.16 -7.73 12.59
N THR A 78 9.27 -6.47 12.98
CA THR A 78 9.73 -6.07 14.32
C THR A 78 8.58 -6.08 15.33
N ASP A 79 7.40 -5.62 14.92
CA ASP A 79 6.22 -5.46 15.78
C ASP A 79 5.52 -6.80 16.08
N GLN A 80 5.79 -7.84 15.29
CA GLN A 80 5.22 -9.17 15.54
C GLN A 80 5.82 -9.87 16.76
N SER A 81 4.98 -10.63 17.47
CA SER A 81 5.31 -11.30 18.75
C SER A 81 5.49 -12.82 18.65
N PHE A 82 5.15 -13.46 17.52
CA PHE A 82 5.15 -14.93 17.38
C PHE A 82 6.54 -15.50 17.03
N PHE A 83 7.41 -14.76 16.34
CA PHE A 83 8.80 -15.14 16.09
C PHE A 83 9.75 -14.29 16.91
N ASN A 84 10.30 -14.89 17.98
CA ASN A 84 11.21 -14.22 18.90
C ASN A 84 12.70 -14.43 18.58
N SER A 85 13.04 -15.39 17.70
CA SER A 85 14.44 -15.58 17.32
C SER A 85 14.90 -14.54 16.30
N GLY A 86 16.09 -13.98 16.53
CA GLY A 86 16.72 -13.01 15.64
C GLY A 86 16.88 -13.54 14.22
N ASP A 87 17.21 -14.83 14.06
CA ASP A 87 17.38 -15.47 12.76
C ASP A 87 16.08 -15.55 11.96
N LYS A 88 14.95 -15.87 12.61
CA LYS A 88 13.63 -15.90 11.94
C LYS A 88 13.22 -14.50 11.52
N ARG A 89 13.42 -13.50 12.38
CA ARG A 89 13.15 -12.09 12.02
C ARG A 89 14.03 -11.63 10.87
N ARG A 90 15.32 -11.96 10.88
CA ARG A 90 16.24 -11.64 9.78
C ARG A 90 15.81 -12.32 8.48
N PHE A 91 15.42 -13.59 8.55
CA PHE A 91 14.90 -14.33 7.41
C PHE A 91 13.66 -13.65 6.81
N LEU A 92 12.66 -13.29 7.63
CA LEU A 92 11.44 -12.62 7.15
C LEU A 92 11.74 -11.26 6.50
N LYS A 93 12.74 -10.52 7.00
CA LYS A 93 13.19 -9.26 6.40
C LYS A 93 13.77 -9.45 5.00
N VAL A 94 14.45 -10.55 4.71
CA VAL A 94 15.14 -10.76 3.41
C VAL A 94 14.44 -11.74 2.47
N ALA A 95 13.46 -12.51 2.96
CA ALA A 95 12.72 -13.46 2.14
C ALA A 95 11.94 -12.78 1.01
N SER A 96 11.85 -13.47 -0.14
CA SER A 96 11.00 -13.08 -1.27
C SER A 96 9.53 -13.38 -0.98
N SER A 97 8.62 -12.73 -1.71
CA SER A 97 7.17 -12.97 -1.62
C SER A 97 6.83 -14.45 -1.80
N VAL A 98 7.47 -15.13 -2.75
CA VAL A 98 7.32 -16.57 -3.00
C VAL A 98 7.71 -17.42 -1.78
N LYS A 99 8.82 -17.09 -1.11
CA LYS A 99 9.22 -17.80 0.11
C LYS A 99 8.23 -17.57 1.25
N ILE A 100 7.68 -16.36 1.38
CA ILE A 100 6.62 -16.06 2.35
C ILE A 100 5.37 -16.90 2.05
N THR A 101 4.95 -17.01 0.78
CA THR A 101 3.85 -17.90 0.36
C THR A 101 4.11 -19.36 0.69
N GLN A 102 5.32 -19.86 0.44
CA GLN A 102 5.69 -21.23 0.77
C GLN A 102 5.60 -21.49 2.28
N MET A 103 6.00 -20.53 3.12
CA MET A 103 5.85 -20.65 4.58
C MET A 103 4.37 -20.65 4.99
N MET A 104 3.56 -19.76 4.42
CA MET A 104 2.13 -19.69 4.68
C MET A 104 1.45 -21.04 4.34
N ASN A 105 1.73 -21.61 3.17
CA ASN A 105 1.16 -22.88 2.73
C ASN A 105 1.56 -24.04 3.65
N LYS A 106 2.82 -24.07 4.14
CA LYS A 106 3.27 -25.08 5.11
C LYS A 106 2.48 -24.99 6.42
N LEU A 107 2.29 -23.76 6.94
CA LEU A 107 1.51 -23.53 8.15
C LEU A 107 0.05 -23.94 7.98
N THR A 108 -0.54 -23.77 6.79
CA THR A 108 -1.91 -24.21 6.49
C THR A 108 -2.01 -25.74 6.41
N GLN A 109 -1.03 -26.43 5.83
CA GLN A 109 -1.03 -27.90 5.72
C GLN A 109 -0.80 -28.60 7.06
N GLU A 110 -0.01 -28.01 7.96
CA GLU A 110 0.17 -28.50 9.32
C GLU A 110 -1.11 -28.34 10.18
N ASP A 111 -2.00 -27.42 9.82
CA ASP A 111 -3.20 -27.05 10.58
C ASP A 111 -4.41 -27.98 10.39
N GLU A 112 -4.48 -28.73 9.27
CA GLU A 112 -5.49 -29.80 9.11
C GLU A 112 -5.41 -30.87 10.22
N SER A 113 -4.35 -30.83 11.04
CA SER A 113 -4.09 -31.74 12.15
C SER A 113 -4.26 -31.16 13.57
N SER A 114 -4.53 -29.85 13.76
CA SER A 114 -4.60 -29.23 15.10
C SER A 114 -5.62 -28.10 15.22
N SER A 115 -6.58 -28.21 16.14
CA SER A 115 -7.74 -27.32 16.28
C SER A 115 -7.55 -26.19 17.29
N ASP A 116 -6.57 -25.29 17.12
CA ASP A 116 -6.40 -24.15 18.03
C ASP A 116 -6.24 -22.77 17.35
N SER A 117 -6.97 -21.81 17.92
CA SER A 117 -7.29 -20.44 17.48
C SER A 117 -6.12 -19.44 17.17
N PRO A 118 -4.86 -19.58 17.66
CA PRO A 118 -3.80 -18.60 17.36
C PRO A 118 -3.37 -18.52 15.88
N GLN A 119 -3.67 -19.54 15.07
CA GLN A 119 -3.18 -19.69 13.70
C GLN A 119 -3.70 -18.61 12.75
N ALA A 120 -4.95 -18.16 12.92
CA ALA A 120 -5.59 -17.20 12.02
C ALA A 120 -4.87 -15.84 11.99
N LEU A 121 -4.38 -15.37 13.14
CA LEU A 121 -3.59 -14.13 13.23
C LEU A 121 -2.22 -14.27 12.56
N VAL A 122 -1.61 -15.45 12.67
CA VAL A 122 -0.32 -15.75 12.02
C VAL A 122 -0.50 -15.80 10.51
N LEU A 123 -1.54 -16.48 10.00
CA LEU A 123 -1.86 -16.52 8.58
C LEU A 123 -2.15 -15.13 8.01
N LEU A 124 -2.96 -14.32 8.71
CA LEU A 124 -3.23 -12.94 8.31
C LEU A 124 -1.94 -12.11 8.24
N TYR A 125 -1.03 -12.28 9.21
CA TYR A 125 0.29 -11.64 9.14
C TYR A 125 1.08 -12.06 7.90
N PHE A 126 1.13 -13.37 7.59
CA PHE A 126 1.85 -13.88 6.43
C PHE A 126 1.26 -13.36 5.12
N GLU A 127 -0.06 -13.26 5.02
CA GLU A 127 -0.76 -12.66 3.88
C GLU A 127 -0.38 -11.18 3.71
N LEU A 128 -0.41 -10.40 4.79
CA LEU A 128 -0.02 -8.98 4.77
C LEU A 128 1.45 -8.79 4.39
N LEU A 129 2.35 -9.60 4.97
CA LEU A 129 3.77 -9.56 4.66
C LEU A 129 4.03 -9.95 3.20
N GLN A 130 3.35 -10.97 2.69
CA GLN A 130 3.44 -11.41 1.30
C GLN A 130 3.03 -10.27 0.36
N LYS A 131 1.92 -9.58 0.63
CA LYS A 131 1.45 -8.44 -0.16
C LYS A 131 2.49 -7.32 -0.19
N LEU A 132 3.07 -6.95 0.97
CA LEU A 132 4.14 -5.94 1.04
C LEU A 132 5.37 -6.35 0.22
N LYS A 133 5.80 -7.61 0.36
CA LYS A 133 6.94 -8.16 -0.37
C LYS A 133 6.72 -8.16 -1.87
N ARG A 134 5.56 -8.62 -2.32
CA ARG A 134 5.19 -8.63 -3.75
C ARG A 134 5.17 -7.21 -4.32
N ARG A 135 4.61 -6.25 -3.59
CA ARG A 135 4.63 -4.84 -4.01
C ARG A 135 6.05 -4.31 -4.12
N LEU A 136 6.93 -4.62 -3.15
CA LEU A 136 8.33 -4.21 -3.21
C LEU A 136 9.05 -4.79 -4.45
N GLU A 137 8.86 -6.07 -4.73
CA GLU A 137 9.45 -6.75 -5.90
C GLU A 137 8.98 -6.11 -7.22
N ILE A 138 7.68 -5.79 -7.34
CA ILE A 138 7.14 -5.08 -8.51
C ILE A 138 7.79 -3.70 -8.68
N LYS A 139 7.96 -2.93 -7.59
CA LYS A 139 8.63 -1.62 -7.65
C LYS A 139 10.09 -1.73 -8.05
N GLN A 140 10.80 -2.73 -7.52
CA GLN A 140 12.20 -2.99 -7.88
C GLN A 140 12.32 -3.37 -9.37
N GLN A 141 11.42 -4.22 -9.86
CA GLN A 141 11.35 -4.56 -11.28
C GLN A 141 11.10 -3.32 -12.16
N ALA A 142 10.14 -2.46 -11.79
CA ALA A 142 9.87 -1.22 -12.50
C ALA A 142 11.09 -0.28 -12.52
N ILE A 143 11.80 -0.15 -11.39
CA ILE A 143 13.03 0.64 -11.29
C ILE A 143 14.09 0.12 -12.26
N ASP A 144 14.25 -1.20 -12.38
CA ASP A 144 15.24 -1.79 -13.26
C ASP A 144 14.84 -1.69 -14.74
N SER A 145 13.56 -1.84 -15.07
CA SER A 145 13.03 -1.60 -16.42
C SER A 145 13.25 -0.16 -16.88
N ILE A 146 13.04 0.83 -15.99
CA ILE A 146 13.20 2.26 -16.33
C ILE A 146 14.67 2.66 -16.58
N LYS A 147 15.64 1.93 -16.02
CA LYS A 147 17.06 2.20 -16.28
C LYS A 147 17.53 1.71 -17.64
N ALA A 148 16.80 0.80 -18.29
CA ALA A 148 17.17 0.28 -19.60
C ALA A 148 16.88 1.33 -20.68
N SER A 149 17.73 1.44 -21.71
CA SER A 149 17.47 2.29 -22.87
C SER A 149 16.16 1.88 -23.56
N TYR A 150 15.31 2.84 -23.93
CA TYR A 150 13.91 2.59 -24.36
C TYR A 150 13.03 1.97 -23.26
N ALA A 151 13.26 2.37 -22.01
CA ALA A 151 12.50 2.01 -20.83
C ALA A 151 10.99 1.93 -21.09
N ALA A 152 10.52 0.70 -21.25
CA ALA A 152 9.11 0.37 -21.24
C ALA A 152 8.73 -0.04 -19.82
N ILE A 153 7.65 0.54 -19.33
CA ILE A 153 6.94 0.04 -18.14
C ILE A 153 5.55 -0.37 -18.55
N THR A 154 4.96 -1.28 -17.78
CA THR A 154 3.58 -1.67 -18.03
C THR A 154 2.64 -0.53 -17.62
N ALA A 155 1.47 -0.44 -18.27
CA ALA A 155 0.52 0.64 -18.02
C ALA A 155 0.04 0.66 -16.56
N ASP A 156 -0.06 -0.51 -15.91
CA ASP A 156 -0.40 -0.61 -14.49
C ASP A 156 0.66 0.06 -13.60
N GLN A 157 1.94 -0.15 -13.88
CA GLN A 157 3.05 0.48 -13.17
C GLN A 157 3.03 1.99 -13.35
N LEU A 158 2.81 2.48 -14.58
CA LEU A 158 2.75 3.92 -14.84
C LEU A 158 1.58 4.57 -14.08
N LEU A 159 0.38 3.99 -14.17
CA LEU A 159 -0.81 4.51 -13.50
C LEU A 159 -0.65 4.52 -11.98
N GLU A 160 -0.05 3.47 -11.39
CA GLU A 160 0.19 3.43 -9.94
C GLU A 160 1.14 4.54 -9.50
N VAL A 161 2.24 4.77 -10.24
CA VAL A 161 3.18 5.82 -9.89
C VAL A 161 2.56 7.22 -10.08
N MET A 162 1.84 7.45 -11.18
CA MET A 162 1.14 8.71 -11.40
C MET A 162 0.12 8.99 -10.30
N PHE A 163 -0.69 8.00 -9.91
CA PHE A 163 -1.64 8.14 -8.81
C PHE A 163 -0.92 8.47 -7.51
N GLN A 164 0.19 7.79 -7.20
CA GLN A 164 0.95 8.06 -5.98
C GLN A 164 1.62 9.44 -5.99
N MET A 165 2.08 9.93 -7.14
CA MET A 165 2.58 11.31 -7.26
C MET A 165 1.50 12.32 -6.92
N VAL A 166 0.30 12.16 -7.46
CA VAL A 166 -0.85 13.04 -7.16
C VAL A 166 -1.23 12.94 -5.69
N PHE A 167 -1.33 11.72 -5.15
CA PHE A 167 -1.62 11.50 -3.73
C PHE A 167 -0.58 12.19 -2.83
N ASN A 168 0.71 11.99 -3.08
CA ASN A 168 1.77 12.59 -2.26
C ASN A 168 1.82 14.13 -2.38
N ALA A 169 1.40 14.68 -3.52
CA ALA A 169 1.35 16.13 -3.71
C ALA A 169 0.12 16.77 -3.03
N MET A 170 -0.98 16.03 -2.92
CA MET A 170 -2.27 16.56 -2.46
C MET A 170 -2.67 16.11 -1.04
N TYR A 171 -2.10 15.03 -0.53
CA TYR A 171 -2.35 14.54 0.83
C TYR A 171 -1.27 15.05 1.78
N LEU A 172 -1.62 15.99 2.64
CA LEU A 172 -0.65 16.63 3.52
C LEU A 172 -0.12 15.63 4.57
N PRO A 173 1.20 15.63 4.88
CA PRO A 173 1.78 14.71 5.86
C PRO A 173 1.23 14.85 7.29
N GLU A 174 0.65 16.01 7.61
CA GLU A 174 0.02 16.30 8.90
C GLU A 174 -1.37 15.67 9.05
N TRP A 175 -1.98 15.19 7.95
CA TRP A 175 -3.28 14.55 7.99
C TRP A 175 -3.20 13.10 8.49
N PRO A 176 -4.27 12.58 9.12
CA PRO A 176 -4.27 11.22 9.66
C PRO A 176 -4.04 10.17 8.58
N ALA A 177 -3.39 9.07 8.90
CA ALA A 177 -3.21 7.99 7.93
C ALA A 177 -4.56 7.51 7.33
N LEU A 178 -4.54 7.16 6.04
CA LEU A 178 -5.67 6.48 5.39
C LEU A 178 -6.01 5.20 6.16
N ALA A 179 -7.27 4.76 6.05
CA ALA A 179 -7.69 3.54 6.73
C ALA A 179 -6.86 2.36 6.21
N PRO A 180 -6.23 1.54 7.09
CA PRO A 180 -5.51 0.36 6.65
C PRO A 180 -6.51 -0.59 5.99
N ARG A 181 -6.23 -0.94 4.74
CA ARG A 181 -6.98 -1.98 4.02
C ARG A 181 -6.68 -3.35 4.64
N LEU A 182 -7.52 -3.78 5.57
CA LEU A 182 -7.68 -5.19 5.93
C LEU A 182 -8.53 -5.86 4.83
N TYR A 183 -7.92 -6.27 3.71
CA TYR A 183 -8.62 -7.09 2.71
C TYR A 183 -8.21 -8.55 2.85
N GLY A 184 -9.18 -9.36 3.24
CA GLY A 184 -9.11 -10.82 3.44
C GLY A 184 -10.41 -11.44 3.98
N THR A 185 -11.36 -10.63 4.51
CA THR A 185 -12.69 -11.13 4.86
C THR A 185 -13.74 -10.10 4.43
N SER A 186 -14.68 -10.51 3.59
CA SER A 186 -15.85 -9.75 3.17
C SER A 186 -16.86 -9.48 4.31
N SER A 187 -16.42 -9.46 5.57
CA SER A 187 -17.31 -9.46 6.74
C SER A 187 -17.17 -8.24 7.66
N PHE A 188 -16.28 -7.28 7.37
CA PHE A 188 -16.08 -6.12 8.26
C PHE A 188 -16.27 -4.74 7.60
N LEU A 189 -16.67 -4.68 6.33
CA LEU A 189 -17.14 -3.43 5.70
C LEU A 189 -18.68 -3.32 5.69
N ALA A 190 -19.38 -4.20 6.40
CA ALA A 190 -20.82 -4.12 6.58
C ALA A 190 -21.19 -3.34 7.86
N THR A 191 -20.71 -2.11 7.98
CA THR A 191 -21.34 -1.03 8.76
C THR A 191 -20.57 0.26 8.47
N ASP A 192 -21.30 1.34 8.18
CA ASP A 192 -20.79 2.72 8.02
C ASP A 192 -20.28 3.20 6.65
N VAL A 193 -20.92 2.78 5.56
CA VAL A 193 -20.97 3.63 4.34
C VAL A 193 -22.39 4.08 3.96
N THR A 194 -23.44 3.59 4.64
CA THR A 194 -24.84 3.96 4.33
C THR A 194 -25.55 4.82 5.37
N THR A 195 -24.91 5.24 6.46
CA THR A 195 -25.62 5.98 7.55
C THR A 195 -25.58 7.50 7.43
N TYR A 196 -25.08 8.08 6.33
CA TYR A 196 -25.14 9.54 6.07
C TYR A 196 -26.06 9.96 4.92
N GLN A 197 -27.06 9.13 4.60
CA GLN A 197 -28.18 9.52 3.72
C GLN A 197 -29.55 9.58 4.43
N ALA A 198 -29.59 9.63 5.77
CA ALA A 198 -30.84 9.80 6.49
C ALA A 198 -30.68 10.78 7.67
N THR A 199 -30.47 12.06 7.36
CA THR A 199 -30.94 13.19 8.18
C THR A 199 -30.83 14.49 7.36
N MET A 200 -31.79 14.65 6.44
CA MET A 200 -32.40 15.94 6.13
C MET A 200 -33.91 15.75 6.26
#